data_AF-A0AAW2NHG5-F1
#
_entry.id   AF-A0AAW2NHG5-F1
#
_cell.length_a   1.000
_cell.length_b   1.000
_cell.length_c   1.000
_cell.angle_alpha   90.00
_cell.angle_beta   90.00
_cell.angle_gamma   90.00
#
_symmetry.space_group_name_H-M   'P 1'
#
loop_
_entity.id
_entity.type
_entity.pdbx_description
1 polymer ?
#
loop_
_entity_poly.entity_id
_entity_poly.type
_entity_poly.pdbx_seq_one_letter_code
_entity_poly.pdbx_strand_id
1 'polypeptide(L)'
;MPRKEEATQQQQLTAAKRAYNAAVDEGNRQEEARWANVIGDILKNRGEYVEALRWLRKDYEVSLKYLPDKQLLATCQSLGELYLRLLHYNDALIYQVKEG
;
A
#
# COMPACT_ATOMS: atom_id res chain seq x y z
N MET A 1 -10.04 -17.69 11.42
CA MET A 1 -9.45 -17.32 12.73
C MET A 1 -8.78 -15.94 12.60
N PRO A 2 -9.49 -14.84 12.86
CA PRO A 2 -9.05 -13.48 12.51
C PRO A 2 -7.78 -13.01 13.27
N ARG A 3 -7.64 -13.36 14.55
CA ARG A 3 -6.50 -12.94 15.39
C ARG A 3 -5.12 -13.43 14.92
N LYS A 4 -5.03 -14.59 14.26
CA LYS A 4 -3.74 -15.13 13.76
C LYS A 4 -3.29 -14.41 12.49
N GLU A 5 -4.23 -14.04 11.64
CA GLU A 5 -3.97 -13.35 10.37
C GLU A 5 -3.53 -11.90 10.62
N GLU A 6 -4.20 -11.20 11.53
CA GLU A 6 -3.83 -9.84 11.94
C GLU A 6 -2.40 -9.77 12.51
N ALA A 7 -2.05 -10.71 13.40
CA ALA A 7 -0.70 -10.82 13.96
C ALA A 7 0.36 -11.11 12.88
N THR A 8 0.02 -11.96 11.91
CA THR A 8 0.91 -12.30 10.80
C THR A 8 1.14 -11.09 9.90
N GLN A 9 0.07 -10.36 9.55
CA GLN A 9 0.18 -9.12 8.78
C GLN A 9 0.96 -8.03 9.55
N GLN A 10 0.87 -8.01 10.89
CA GLN A 10 1.58 -7.01 11.69
C GLN A 10 3.09 -7.26 11.66
N GLN A 11 3.47 -8.52 11.77
CA GLN A 11 4.85 -8.95 11.63
C GLN A 11 5.40 -8.64 10.24
N GLN A 12 4.63 -8.96 9.19
CA GLN A 12 4.99 -8.65 7.80
C GLN A 12 5.16 -7.15 7.57
N LEU A 13 4.23 -6.32 8.06
CA LEU A 13 4.30 -4.87 7.96
C LEU A 13 5.55 -4.31 8.64
N THR A 14 5.88 -4.85 9.82
CA THR A 14 7.06 -4.42 10.58
C THR A 14 8.36 -4.79 9.85
N ALA A 15 8.44 -6.00 9.31
CA ALA A 15 9.58 -6.44 8.52
C ALA A 15 9.74 -5.62 7.23
N ALA A 16 8.65 -5.37 6.51
CA ALA A 16 8.65 -4.57 5.30
C ALA A 16 9.10 -3.12 5.56
N LYS A 17 8.66 -2.48 6.65
CA LYS A 17 9.13 -1.14 7.04
C LYS A 17 10.62 -1.10 7.36
N ARG A 18 11.15 -2.13 8.02
CA ARG A 18 12.60 -2.24 8.27
C ARG A 18 13.39 -2.36 6.97
N ALA A 19 12.92 -3.21 6.06
CA ALA A 19 13.58 -3.43 4.77
C ALA A 19 13.49 -2.18 3.86
N TYR A 20 12.38 -1.45 3.91
CA TYR A 20 12.25 -0.13 3.26
C TYR A 20 13.31 0.85 3.78
N ASN A 21 13.45 0.99 5.10
CA ASN A 21 14.43 1.91 5.68
C ASN A 21 15.87 1.51 5.30
N ALA A 22 16.20 0.21 5.34
CA ALA A 22 17.50 -0.28 4.91
C ALA A 22 17.78 0.07 3.43
N ALA A 23 16.80 -0.12 2.54
CA ALA A 23 16.94 0.25 1.13
C ALA A 23 17.13 1.77 0.93
N VAL A 24 16.47 2.60 1.73
CA VAL A 24 16.66 4.05 1.74
C VAL A 24 18.08 4.41 2.17
N ASP A 25 18.58 3.80 3.26
CA ASP A 25 19.92 4.05 3.80
C ASP A 25 21.03 3.61 2.83
N GLU A 26 20.80 2.51 2.11
CA GLU A 26 21.69 2.00 1.06
C GLU A 26 21.60 2.81 -0.25
N GLY A 27 20.59 3.68 -0.40
CA GLY A 27 20.31 4.39 -1.65
C GLY A 27 19.76 3.49 -2.77
N ASN A 28 19.30 2.28 -2.44
CA ASN A 28 18.72 1.34 -3.39
C ASN A 28 17.28 1.72 -3.74
N ARG A 29 17.13 2.57 -4.77
CA ARG A 29 15.82 3.08 -5.23
C ARG A 29 14.86 2.01 -5.71
N GLN A 30 15.38 0.90 -6.25
CA GLN A 30 14.55 -0.19 -6.73
C GLN A 30 13.89 -0.93 -5.55
N GLU A 31 14.67 -1.25 -4.52
CA GLU A 31 14.13 -1.88 -3.30
C GLU A 31 13.29 -0.90 -2.48
N GLU A 32 13.64 0.38 -2.45
CA GLU A 32 12.81 1.43 -1.82
C GLU A 32 11.39 1.44 -2.40
N ALA A 33 11.27 1.50 -3.73
CA ALA A 33 9.99 1.46 -4.44
C ALA A 33 9.23 0.15 -4.16
N ARG A 34 9.93 -0.99 -4.29
CA ARG A 34 9.35 -2.31 -4.07
C ARG A 34 8.77 -2.48 -2.66
N TRP A 35 9.52 -2.09 -1.63
CA TRP A 35 9.04 -2.20 -0.24
C TRP A 35 7.92 -1.22 0.06
N ALA A 36 7.95 -0.01 -0.53
CA ALA A 36 6.83 0.92 -0.41
C ALA A 36 5.53 0.33 -1.01
N ASN A 37 5.62 -0.37 -2.14
CA ASN A 37 4.47 -1.08 -2.71
C ASN A 37 3.91 -2.16 -1.77
N VAL A 38 4.79 -3.01 -1.24
CA VAL A 38 4.43 -4.11 -0.32
C VAL A 38 3.75 -3.58 0.94
N ILE A 39 4.28 -2.50 1.52
CA ILE A 39 3.67 -1.87 2.69
C ILE A 39 2.27 -1.36 2.35
N GLY A 40 2.13 -0.68 1.20
CA GLY A 40 0.84 -0.22 0.69
C GLY A 40 -0.19 -1.35 0.53
N ASP A 41 0.23 -2.49 -0.01
CA ASP A 41 -0.66 -3.64 -0.21
C ASP A 41 -1.13 -4.27 1.11
N ILE A 42 -0.22 -4.45 2.08
CA ILE A 42 -0.58 -4.98 3.41
C ILE A 42 -1.62 -4.06 4.09
N LEU A 43 -1.42 -2.75 4.03
CA LEU A 43 -2.33 -1.75 4.61
C LEU A 43 -3.68 -1.71 3.88
N LYS A 44 -3.68 -1.80 2.55
CA LYS A 44 -4.90 -1.92 1.74
C LYS A 44 -5.70 -3.15 2.15
N ASN A 45 -5.03 -4.28 2.38
CA ASN A 45 -5.69 -5.53 2.81
C ASN A 45 -6.22 -5.48 4.25
N ARG A 46 -5.69 -4.58 5.08
CA ARG A 46 -6.18 -4.28 6.43
C ARG A 46 -7.32 -3.25 6.48
N GLY A 47 -7.65 -2.62 5.35
CA GLY A 47 -8.61 -1.51 5.31
C GLY A 47 -8.02 -0.16 5.72
N GLU A 48 -6.71 -0.07 5.95
CA GLU A 48 -6.00 1.16 6.29
C GLU A 48 -5.73 2.01 5.02
N TYR A 49 -6.78 2.39 4.31
CA TYR A 49 -6.70 2.90 2.95
C TYR A 49 -5.93 4.21 2.79
N VAL A 50 -6.04 5.13 3.76
CA VAL A 50 -5.30 6.40 3.74
C VAL A 50 -3.80 6.17 3.87
N GLU A 51 -3.39 5.27 4.77
CA GLU A 51 -1.98 4.91 4.91
C GLU A 51 -1.47 4.15 3.68
N ALA A 52 -2.27 3.22 3.16
CA ALA A 52 -1.96 2.50 1.92
C ALA A 52 -1.68 3.46 0.76
N LEU A 53 -2.53 4.48 0.58
CA LEU A 53 -2.36 5.48 -0.47
C LEU A 53 -1.03 6.24 -0.34
N ARG A 54 -0.63 6.59 0.88
CA ARG A 54 0.64 7.28 1.13
C ARG A 54 1.84 6.43 0.69
N TRP A 55 1.83 5.14 1.00
CA TRP A 55 2.91 4.23 0.64
C TRP A 55 2.96 3.92 -0.86
N LEU A 56 1.81 3.71 -1.50
CA LEU A 56 1.75 3.50 -2.95
C LEU A 56 2.18 4.76 -3.73
N ARG A 57 1.93 5.96 -3.20
CA ARG A 57 2.45 7.20 -3.80
C ARG A 57 3.97 7.31 -3.69
N LYS A 58 4.57 6.88 -2.58
CA LYS A 58 6.03 6.83 -2.43
C LYS A 58 6.66 5.92 -3.49
N ASP A 59 6.14 4.71 -3.64
CA ASP A 59 6.55 3.80 -4.71
C ASP A 59 6.45 4.49 -6.08
N TYR A 60 5.30 5.07 -6.39
CA TYR A 60 5.07 5.75 -7.67
C TYR A 60 6.10 6.86 -7.92
N GLU A 61 6.36 7.72 -6.94
CA GLU A 61 7.31 8.82 -7.05
C GLU A 61 8.75 8.35 -7.24
N VAL A 62 9.18 7.33 -6.49
CA VAL A 62 10.53 6.75 -6.61
C VAL A 62 10.70 6.06 -7.96
N SER A 63 9.75 5.22 -8.34
CA SER A 63 9.72 4.50 -9.61
C SER A 63 9.73 5.45 -10.80
N LEU A 64 8.95 6.54 -10.75
CA LEU A 64 8.89 7.53 -11.81
C LEU A 64 10.17 8.36 -11.94
N LYS A 65 10.78 8.73 -10.81
CA LYS A 65 11.91 9.67 -10.78
C LYS A 65 13.27 9.01 -11.00
N TYR A 66 13.45 7.78 -10.52
CA TYR A 66 14.79 7.17 -10.44
C TYR A 66 14.94 5.86 -11.22
N LEU A 67 13.86 5.17 -11.59
CA LEU A 67 13.97 3.87 -12.26
C LEU A 67 13.86 4.02 -13.79
N PRO A 68 14.79 3.45 -14.57
CA PRO A 68 14.87 3.65 -16.03
C PRO A 68 13.63 3.13 -16.76
N ASP A 69 13.07 2.00 -16.32
CA ASP A 69 11.89 1.39 -16.96
C ASP A 69 10.57 1.88 -16.38
N LYS A 70 10.61 2.82 -15.41
CA LYS A 70 9.43 3.31 -14.68
C LYS A 70 8.53 2.14 -14.29
N GLN A 71 9.01 1.28 -13.39
CA GLN A 71 8.36 0.03 -12.93
C GLN A 71 7.03 0.29 -12.19
N LEU A 72 6.09 0.95 -12.86
CA LEU A 72 4.86 1.52 -12.31
C LEU A 72 3.67 0.58 -12.44
N LEU A 73 3.78 -0.52 -13.21
CA LEU A 73 2.66 -1.41 -13.46
C LEU A 73 2.07 -1.95 -12.15
N ALA A 74 2.93 -2.46 -11.25
CA ALA A 74 2.52 -2.97 -9.95
C ALA A 74 1.90 -1.85 -9.07
N THR A 75 2.49 -0.66 -9.05
CA THR A 75 1.98 0.50 -8.30
C THR A 75 0.61 0.94 -8.80
N CYS A 76 0.45 1.07 -10.12
CA CYS A 76 -0.79 1.46 -10.76
C CYS A 76 -1.89 0.44 -10.51
N GLN A 77 -1.56 -0.86 -10.55
CA GLN A 77 -2.50 -1.91 -10.19
C GLN A 77 -2.97 -1.76 -8.74
N SER A 78 -2.04 -1.63 -7.77
CA SER A 78 -2.39 -1.47 -6.35
C SER A 78 -3.20 -0.19 -6.09
N LEU A 79 -2.89 0.91 -6.78
CA LEU A 79 -3.66 2.15 -6.69
C LEU A 79 -5.06 1.99 -7.27
N GLY A 80 -5.22 1.33 -8.41
CA GLY A 80 -6.51 1.06 -9.03
C GLY A 80 -7.41 0.24 -8.11
N GLU A 81 -6.89 -0.83 -7.53
CA GLU A 81 -7.62 -1.66 -6.55
C GLU A 81 -8.00 -0.86 -5.29
N LEU A 82 -7.11 0.01 -4.81
CA LEU A 82 -7.38 0.86 -3.66
C LEU A 82 -8.52 1.85 -3.94
N TYR A 83 -8.51 2.52 -5.10
CA TYR A 83 -9.58 3.44 -5.48
C TYR A 83 -10.91 2.72 -5.68
N LEU A 84 -10.91 1.50 -6.22
CA LEU A 84 -12.13 0.69 -6.32
C LEU A 84 -12.72 0.38 -4.93
N ARG A 85 -11.89 0.01 -3.96
CA ARG A 85 -12.34 -0.23 -2.58
C ARG A 85 -12.87 1.04 -1.90
N LEU A 86 -12.24 2.18 -2.13
CA LEU A 86 -12.71 3.48 -1.62
C LEU A 86 -14.06 3.89 -2.21
N LEU A 87 -14.29 3.63 -3.50
CA LEU A 87 -15.58 3.88 -4.14
C LEU A 87 -16.69 3.04 -3.48
N HIS A 88 -16.47 1.73 -3.34
CA HIS A 88 -17.45 0.85 -2.68
C HIS A 88 -17.73 1.24 -1.23
N TYR A 89 -16.72 1.77 -0.51
CA TYR A 89 -16.92 2.28 0.85
C TYR A 89 -17.86 3.50 0.88
N ASN A 90 -17.69 4.44 -0.06
CA ASN A 90 -18.60 5.59 -0.19
C ASN A 90 -20.03 5.14 -0.50
N ASP A 91 -20.20 4.15 -1.38
CA ASP A 91 -21.53 3.60 -1.69
C ASP A 91 -22.17 2.94 -0.46
N ALA A 92 -21.39 2.18 0.31
CA ALA A 92 -21.87 1.55 1.54
C ALA A 92 -22.38 2.57 2.58
N LEU A 93 -21.69 3.71 2.73
CA LEU A 93 -22.13 4.80 3.61
C LEU A 93 -23.48 5.39 3.18
N ILE A 94 -23.75 5.50 1.88
CA ILE A 94 -25.04 5.99 1.38
C ILE A 94 -26.18 5.08 1.83
N TYR A 95 -26.00 3.75 1.78
CA TYR A 95 -27.01 2.81 2.25
C TYR A 95 -27.17 2.85 3.78
N GLN A 96 -26.07 2.99 4.52
CA GLN A 96 -26.13 3.08 5.97
C GLN A 96 -26.90 4.31 6.47
N VAL A 97 -26.75 5.46 5.81
CA VAL A 97 -27.46 6.70 6.16
C VAL A 97 -28.93 6.68 5.72
N LYS A 98 -29.30 5.86 4.71
CA LYS A 98 -30.69 5.74 4.26
C LYS A 98 -31.58 4.92 5.20
N GLU A 99 -31.00 4.01 5.97
CA GLU A 99 -31.71 3.06 6.84
C GLU A 99 -31.55 3.37 8.34
N GLY A 100 -30.88 4.47 8.71
CA GLY A 100 -30.68 4.93 10.10
C GLY A 100 -31.38 6.26 10.37
#